data_AF-A0A2M7V2I6-F1
#
_entry.id   AF-A0A2M7V2I6-F1
#
_cell.length_a   1.000
_cell.length_b   1.000
_cell.length_c   1.000
_cell.angle_alpha   90.00
_cell.angle_beta   90.00
_cell.angle_gamma   90.00
#
_symmetry.space_group_name_H-M   'P 1'
#
loop_
_entity.id
_entity.type
_entity.pdbx_description
1 polymer ?
#
loop_
_entity_poly.entity_id
_entity_poly.type
_entity_poly.pdbx_seq_one_letter_code
_entity_poly.pdbx_strand_id
1 'polypeptide(L)'
;MYGTGPVDIGKRIFIIDMSRKTRKKKKPVFPTEIPQEFFDRLTEMFGESLSSELQQTFIDRPTTFRVNTFRAKPKDVLGVLKENDFVLDEVSLLPDTYILRNKEKRDICDLDIYTDANIYLQSVASMIPPVVLGPERFDRVLDLTAAPGSKTSQIAIMMKQQGELVANDKNKIRFFKLKHNMEQQGVIDETKKEWACTLRMEPGTVLAQEYDAYFDKILLDAPCSSEARFVVGNPKTFGYWKERKIKEMAYTQRELLLSAWKSLKPGGTMVYSTCTYAPEENELQIDRLLDRFDDVMVLPVELPDIDRLPIMKEWRGKTMSPEVQNCFRVKPTKDIEGFFIAKLQKK
;
A
#
# COMPACT_ATOMS: atom_id res chain seq x y z
N MET A 1 8.53 -71.21 -19.83
CA MET A 1 7.34 -71.92 -19.27
C MET A 1 7.22 -71.49 -17.82
N TYR A 2 6.61 -70.34 -17.57
CA TYR A 2 5.23 -70.18 -17.08
C TYR A 2 4.99 -70.78 -15.69
N GLY A 3 4.89 -69.88 -14.70
CA GLY A 3 4.44 -70.15 -13.35
C GLY A 3 3.95 -68.85 -12.72
N THR A 4 2.73 -68.47 -13.07
CA THR A 4 1.96 -67.36 -12.51
C THR A 4 1.52 -67.66 -11.07
N GLY A 5 1.76 -66.73 -10.15
CA GLY A 5 1.19 -66.74 -8.81
C GLY A 5 0.99 -65.29 -8.31
N PRO A 6 -0.19 -64.93 -7.77
CA PRO A 6 -0.54 -63.55 -7.43
C PRO A 6 0.14 -63.09 -6.14
N VAL A 7 0.68 -61.87 -6.14
CA VAL A 7 1.16 -61.21 -4.91
C VAL A 7 -0.04 -60.57 -4.22
N ASP A 8 -0.37 -61.12 -3.05
CA ASP A 8 -1.50 -60.75 -2.22
C ASP A 8 -1.35 -59.33 -1.63
N ILE A 9 -2.46 -58.60 -1.65
CA ILE A 9 -2.58 -57.18 -1.30
C ILE A 9 -2.79 -57.08 0.22
N GLY A 10 -1.69 -57.02 0.97
CA GLY A 10 -1.72 -56.71 2.39
C GLY A 10 -2.05 -55.24 2.66
N LYS A 11 -3.33 -54.90 2.79
CA LYS A 11 -3.80 -53.60 3.31
C LYS A 11 -3.28 -53.37 4.74
N ARG A 12 -2.21 -52.58 4.90
CA ARG A 12 -1.86 -51.98 6.19
C ARG A 12 -2.77 -50.80 6.46
N ILE A 13 -3.79 -51.03 7.30
CA ILE A 13 -4.60 -49.97 7.90
C ILE A 13 -3.73 -49.25 8.92
N PHE A 14 -3.24 -48.05 8.57
CA PHE A 14 -2.70 -47.12 9.55
C PHE A 14 -3.89 -46.49 10.29
N ILE A 15 -4.13 -46.96 11.52
CA ILE A 15 -5.03 -46.27 12.45
C ILE A 15 -4.33 -44.97 12.84
N ILE A 16 -4.76 -43.85 12.26
CA ILE A 16 -4.33 -42.52 12.67
C ILE A 16 -5.03 -42.23 14.01
N ASP A 17 -4.25 -42.21 15.08
CA ASP A 17 -4.68 -41.69 16.38
C ASP A 17 -5.10 -40.22 16.21
N MET A 18 -6.41 -39.98 16.25
CA MET A 18 -7.06 -38.68 16.09
C MET A 18 -7.03 -37.84 17.36
N SER A 19 -6.28 -38.21 18.40
CA SER A 19 -6.23 -37.48 19.68
C SER A 19 -5.32 -36.24 19.69
N ARG A 20 -5.29 -35.44 18.61
CA ARG A 20 -4.69 -34.10 18.68
C ARG A 20 -5.67 -33.13 19.36
N LYS A 21 -5.50 -32.95 20.68
CA LYS A 21 -6.10 -31.86 21.46
C LYS A 21 -5.92 -30.53 20.71
N THR A 22 -6.99 -30.01 20.13
CA THR A 22 -7.04 -28.65 19.59
C THR A 22 -6.81 -27.67 20.74
N ARG A 23 -5.58 -27.14 20.89
CA ARG A 23 -5.33 -25.97 21.73
C ARG A 23 -6.23 -24.84 21.20
N LYS A 24 -7.32 -24.54 21.91
CA LYS A 24 -8.12 -23.32 21.66
C LYS A 24 -7.15 -22.14 21.68
N LYS A 25 -6.86 -21.55 20.52
CA LYS A 25 -6.07 -20.31 20.45
C LYS A 25 -6.82 -19.27 21.28
N LYS A 26 -6.24 -18.83 22.41
CA LYS A 26 -6.80 -17.71 23.18
C LYS A 26 -6.96 -16.53 22.21
N LYS A 27 -8.16 -15.93 22.18
CA LYS A 27 -8.38 -14.71 21.39
C LYS A 27 -7.37 -13.66 21.87
N PRO A 28 -6.69 -12.94 20.94
CA PRO A 28 -5.79 -11.88 21.35
C PRO A 28 -6.57 -10.86 22.19
N VAL A 29 -6.04 -10.52 23.36
CA VAL A 29 -6.54 -9.42 24.18
C VAL A 29 -5.83 -8.17 23.68
N PHE A 30 -6.60 -7.24 23.12
CA PHE A 30 -6.08 -5.97 22.65
C PHE A 30 -6.12 -4.92 23.77
N PRO A 31 -5.18 -3.96 23.78
CA PRO A 31 -5.27 -2.80 24.65
C PRO A 31 -6.54 -1.98 24.34
N THR A 32 -7.08 -1.31 25.35
CA THR A 32 -8.27 -0.45 25.22
C THR A 32 -7.96 0.91 24.59
N GLU A 33 -6.73 1.38 24.76
CA GLU A 33 -6.24 2.67 24.29
C GLU A 33 -4.97 2.49 23.46
N ILE A 34 -4.64 3.51 22.67
CA ILE A 34 -3.38 3.55 21.94
C ILE A 34 -2.23 3.53 22.96
N PRO A 35 -1.21 2.66 22.80
CA PRO A 35 -0.13 2.54 23.79
C PRO A 35 0.59 3.86 24.06
N GLN A 36 0.90 4.16 25.32
CA GLN A 36 1.59 5.41 25.70
C GLN A 36 2.94 5.52 25.01
N GLU A 37 3.65 4.40 24.84
CA GLU A 37 4.96 4.37 24.19
C GLU A 37 4.90 4.85 22.72
N PHE A 38 3.74 4.74 22.07
CA PHE A 38 3.54 5.30 20.74
C PHE A 38 3.51 6.83 20.78
N PHE A 39 2.80 7.42 21.73
CA PHE A 39 2.75 8.88 21.89
C PHE A 39 4.08 9.47 22.35
N ASP A 40 4.82 8.76 23.21
CA ASP A 40 6.16 9.17 23.63
C ASP A 40 7.10 9.27 22.41
N ARG A 41 7.01 8.31 21.48
CA ARG A 41 7.75 8.35 20.21
C ARG A 41 7.30 9.48 19.29
N LEU A 42 6.00 9.78 19.21
CA LEU A 42 5.50 10.95 18.47
C LEU A 42 6.08 12.25 19.02
N THR A 43 6.16 12.38 20.34
CA THR A 43 6.77 13.52 21.01
C THR A 43 8.28 13.58 20.77
N GLU A 44 8.99 12.44 20.79
CA GLU A 44 10.41 12.35 20.43
C GLU A 44 10.66 12.83 18.98
N MET A 45 9.78 12.47 18.04
CA MET A 45 9.91 12.85 16.63
C MET A 45 9.58 14.32 16.35
N PHE A 46 8.49 14.83 16.91
CA PHE A 46 7.86 16.07 16.45
C PHE A 46 7.76 17.15 17.52
N GLY A 47 8.17 16.85 18.76
CA GLY A 47 7.97 17.72 19.91
C GLY A 47 6.53 17.70 20.43
N GLU A 48 6.33 18.23 21.64
CA GLU A 48 5.04 18.15 22.36
C GLU A 48 3.88 18.81 21.61
N SER A 49 4.11 20.00 21.05
CA SER A 49 3.04 20.77 20.39
C SER A 49 2.48 20.03 19.16
N LEU A 50 3.34 19.61 18.24
CA LEU A 50 2.92 18.91 17.04
C LEU A 50 2.43 17.49 17.35
N SER A 51 3.04 16.80 18.31
CA SER A 51 2.53 15.52 18.81
C SER A 51 1.07 15.67 19.28
N SER A 52 0.77 16.68 20.10
CA SER A 52 -0.59 16.92 20.62
C SER A 52 -1.61 17.23 19.52
N GLU A 53 -1.20 17.89 18.43
CA GLU A 53 -2.04 18.07 17.24
C GLU A 53 -2.29 16.74 16.54
N LEU A 54 -1.25 15.93 16.32
CA LEU A 54 -1.36 14.62 15.68
C LEU A 54 -2.27 13.66 16.43
N GLN A 55 -2.27 13.70 17.77
CA GLN A 55 -3.13 12.84 18.59
C GLN A 55 -4.63 13.00 18.25
N GLN A 56 -5.04 14.23 17.92
CA GLN A 56 -6.44 14.54 17.56
C GLN A 56 -6.83 13.98 16.19
N THR A 57 -5.87 13.48 15.41
CA THR A 57 -6.11 12.93 14.07
C THR A 57 -6.27 11.41 14.05
N PHE A 58 -6.14 10.73 15.20
CA PHE A 58 -6.40 9.30 15.32
C PHE A 58 -7.90 9.01 15.45
N ILE A 59 -8.67 9.48 14.48
CA ILE A 59 -10.12 9.36 14.40
C ILE A 59 -10.53 8.46 13.22
N ASP A 60 -11.76 7.98 13.25
CA ASP A 60 -12.35 7.40 12.05
C ASP A 60 -12.59 8.51 11.02
N ARG A 61 -12.24 8.24 9.77
CA ARG A 61 -12.22 9.26 8.69
C ARG A 61 -13.41 9.06 7.76
N PRO A 62 -13.87 10.15 7.09
CA PRO A 62 -14.92 10.03 6.09
C PRO A 62 -14.50 9.07 4.97
N THR A 63 -15.50 8.39 4.40
CA THR A 63 -15.25 7.50 3.27
C THR A 63 -14.85 8.32 2.05
N THR A 64 -13.79 7.87 1.40
CA THR A 64 -13.22 8.51 0.20
C THR A 64 -13.17 7.49 -0.93
N PHE A 65 -13.36 7.97 -2.15
CA PHE A 65 -13.38 7.13 -3.33
C PHE A 65 -12.86 7.86 -4.57
N ARG A 66 -12.41 7.10 -5.55
CA ARG A 66 -12.09 7.56 -6.90
C ARG A 66 -13.03 6.92 -7.90
N VAL A 67 -13.43 7.65 -8.93
CA VAL A 67 -14.14 7.09 -10.09
C VAL A 67 -13.20 6.18 -10.89
N ASN A 68 -13.71 5.01 -11.27
CA ASN A 68 -13.04 4.12 -12.21
C ASN A 68 -13.41 4.54 -13.65
N THR A 69 -12.55 5.30 -14.29
CA THR A 69 -12.79 5.85 -15.63
C THR A 69 -12.74 4.81 -16.76
N PHE A 70 -12.39 3.55 -16.45
CA PHE A 70 -12.58 2.44 -17.38
C PHE A 70 -14.03 1.96 -17.45
N ARG A 71 -14.82 2.20 -16.39
CA ARG A 71 -16.17 1.67 -16.24
C ARG A 71 -17.25 2.74 -16.39
N ALA A 72 -16.99 3.95 -15.88
CA ALA A 72 -17.97 5.02 -15.89
C ALA A 72 -17.34 6.40 -16.10
N LYS A 73 -18.15 7.35 -16.55
CA LYS A 73 -17.76 8.76 -16.57
C LYS A 73 -18.05 9.38 -15.19
N PRO A 74 -17.21 10.31 -14.70
CA PRO A 74 -17.44 10.99 -13.43
C PRO A 74 -18.82 11.63 -13.32
N LYS A 75 -19.30 12.25 -14.41
CA LYS A 75 -20.63 12.88 -14.46
C LYS A 75 -21.77 11.90 -14.16
N ASP A 76 -21.68 10.67 -14.65
CA ASP A 76 -22.73 9.66 -14.47
C ASP A 76 -22.75 9.17 -13.02
N VAL A 77 -21.56 8.94 -12.43
CA VAL A 77 -21.41 8.59 -11.01
C VAL A 77 -21.96 9.71 -10.11
N LEU A 78 -21.61 10.96 -10.39
CA LEU A 78 -22.12 12.12 -9.65
C LEU A 78 -23.63 12.29 -9.77
N GLY A 79 -24.21 11.95 -10.92
CA GLY A 79 -25.66 11.93 -11.13
C GLY A 79 -26.36 10.98 -10.15
N VAL A 80 -25.90 9.73 -10.10
CA VAL A 80 -26.42 8.70 -9.17
C VAL A 80 -26.28 9.15 -7.72
N LEU A 81 -25.11 9.68 -7.33
CA LEU A 81 -24.87 10.13 -5.97
C LEU A 81 -25.77 11.32 -5.58
N LYS A 82 -26.01 12.25 -6.50
CA LYS A 82 -26.93 13.37 -6.29
C LYS A 82 -28.37 12.92 -6.16
N GLU A 83 -28.83 11.99 -6.99
CA GLU A 83 -30.19 11.42 -6.93
C GLU A 83 -30.44 10.65 -5.62
N ASN A 84 -29.37 10.14 -4.99
CA ASN A 84 -29.43 9.45 -3.71
C ASN A 84 -29.02 10.34 -2.52
N ASP A 85 -29.06 11.67 -2.66
CA ASP A 85 -28.79 12.65 -1.59
C ASP A 85 -27.40 12.53 -0.92
N PHE A 86 -26.36 12.17 -1.68
CA PHE A 86 -24.98 12.19 -1.18
C PHE A 86 -24.40 13.60 -1.28
N VAL A 87 -23.74 14.05 -0.21
CA VAL A 87 -22.99 15.32 -0.15
C VAL A 87 -21.50 14.98 -0.22
N LEU A 88 -20.82 15.58 -1.18
CA LEU A 88 -19.44 15.27 -1.53
C LEU A 88 -18.59 16.54 -1.53
N ASP A 89 -17.35 16.41 -1.07
CA ASP A 89 -16.29 17.37 -1.37
C ASP A 89 -15.35 16.79 -2.43
N GLU A 90 -14.90 17.63 -3.35
CA GLU A 90 -13.84 17.28 -4.30
C GLU A 90 -12.46 17.38 -3.65
N VAL A 91 -11.53 16.52 -4.07
CA VAL A 91 -10.13 16.57 -3.64
C VAL A 91 -9.31 17.27 -4.72
N SER A 92 -8.98 18.54 -4.53
CA SER A 92 -8.35 19.40 -5.56
C SER A 92 -7.13 18.79 -6.26
N LEU A 93 -6.28 18.10 -5.51
CA LEU A 93 -5.05 17.49 -6.02
C LEU A 93 -5.29 16.21 -6.86
N LEU A 94 -6.45 15.57 -6.71
CA LEU A 94 -6.74 14.25 -7.26
C LEU A 94 -8.00 14.28 -8.13
N PRO A 95 -7.87 14.19 -9.47
CA PRO A 95 -9.03 14.22 -10.33
C PRO A 95 -9.98 13.05 -10.03
N ASP A 96 -11.27 13.29 -10.23
CA ASP A 96 -12.35 12.33 -10.07
C ASP A 96 -12.36 11.62 -8.69
N THR A 97 -11.92 12.33 -7.66
CA THR A 97 -11.81 11.84 -6.28
C THR A 97 -12.67 12.68 -5.35
N TYR A 98 -13.43 11.99 -4.50
CA TYR A 98 -14.45 12.64 -3.66
C TYR A 98 -14.41 12.13 -2.22
N ILE A 99 -14.78 13.01 -1.28
CA ILE A 99 -14.95 12.74 0.14
C ILE A 99 -16.44 12.76 0.49
N LEU A 100 -16.94 11.69 1.08
CA LEU A 100 -18.33 11.59 1.53
C LEU A 100 -18.55 12.31 2.88
N ARG A 101 -19.50 13.24 2.95
CA ARG A 101 -19.72 14.10 4.12
C ARG A 101 -20.92 13.76 4.99
N ASN A 102 -21.98 13.21 4.42
CA ASN A 102 -23.27 13.05 5.11
C ASN A 102 -23.73 11.60 5.25
N LYS A 103 -23.02 10.63 4.68
CA LYS A 103 -23.38 9.21 4.68
C LYS A 103 -22.18 8.34 5.05
N GLU A 104 -22.45 7.09 5.40
CA GLU A 104 -21.43 6.14 5.78
C GLU A 104 -20.97 5.29 4.60
N LYS A 105 -19.89 4.54 4.82
CA LYS A 105 -19.35 3.58 3.85
C LYS A 105 -20.41 2.58 3.37
N ARG A 106 -21.31 2.15 4.25
CA ARG A 106 -22.33 1.15 3.90
C ARG A 106 -23.28 1.68 2.84
N ASP A 107 -23.70 2.94 2.96
CA ASP A 107 -24.67 3.55 2.06
C ASP A 107 -24.17 3.59 0.61
N ILE A 108 -22.89 3.91 0.41
CA ILE A 108 -22.30 3.92 -0.95
C ILE A 108 -22.02 2.51 -1.47
N CYS A 109 -21.72 1.55 -0.58
CA CYS A 109 -21.52 0.15 -0.97
C CYS A 109 -22.80 -0.55 -1.43
N ASP A 110 -23.97 -0.05 -1.01
CA ASP A 110 -25.28 -0.61 -1.37
C ASP A 110 -25.77 -0.10 -2.75
N LEU A 111 -25.05 0.82 -3.41
CA LEU A 111 -25.38 1.33 -4.75
C LEU A 111 -24.72 0.52 -5.87
N ASP A 112 -25.39 0.48 -7.03
CA ASP A 112 -24.90 -0.20 -8.24
C ASP A 112 -23.54 0.35 -8.71
N ILE A 113 -23.27 1.64 -8.52
CA ILE A 113 -21.97 2.24 -8.87
C ILE A 113 -20.79 1.60 -8.11
N TYR A 114 -21.03 1.04 -6.92
CA TYR A 114 -19.99 0.30 -6.20
C TYR A 114 -19.92 -1.16 -6.67
N THR A 115 -21.06 -1.84 -6.82
CA THR A 115 -21.08 -3.25 -7.24
C THR A 115 -20.57 -3.45 -8.66
N ASP A 116 -20.83 -2.48 -9.55
CA ASP A 116 -20.41 -2.49 -10.95
C ASP A 116 -18.98 -1.95 -11.14
N ALA A 117 -18.26 -1.69 -10.03
CA ALA A 117 -16.89 -1.20 -10.04
C ALA A 117 -16.71 0.17 -10.76
N ASN A 118 -17.76 1.00 -10.82
CA ASN A 118 -17.70 2.37 -11.34
C ASN A 118 -16.91 3.30 -10.41
N ILE A 119 -16.76 2.93 -9.15
CA ILE A 119 -15.90 3.59 -8.17
C ILE A 119 -14.99 2.59 -7.45
N TYR A 120 -13.93 3.09 -6.82
CA TYR A 120 -13.09 2.34 -5.89
C TYR A 120 -12.92 3.12 -4.59
N LEU A 121 -13.30 2.52 -3.46
CA LEU A 121 -13.08 3.12 -2.13
C LEU A 121 -11.61 3.05 -1.74
N GLN A 122 -10.97 4.20 -1.58
CA GLN A 122 -9.53 4.32 -1.30
C GLN A 122 -9.29 5.63 -0.56
N SER A 123 -8.37 5.62 0.40
CA SER A 123 -8.02 6.84 1.13
C SER A 123 -7.24 7.82 0.27
N VAL A 124 -7.43 9.12 0.50
CA VAL A 124 -6.71 10.19 -0.21
C VAL A 124 -5.20 10.00 -0.09
N ALA A 125 -4.68 9.73 1.12
CA ALA A 125 -3.25 9.46 1.31
C ALA A 125 -2.76 8.28 0.47
N SER A 126 -3.59 7.25 0.29
CA SER A 126 -3.26 6.08 -0.54
C SER A 126 -3.31 6.37 -2.05
N MET A 127 -3.85 7.50 -2.49
CA MET A 127 -3.89 7.90 -3.91
C MET A 127 -2.69 8.73 -4.33
N ILE A 128 -1.97 9.33 -3.38
CA ILE A 128 -0.82 10.20 -3.65
C ILE A 128 0.36 9.42 -4.26
N PRO A 129 0.77 8.23 -3.79
CA PRO A 129 1.97 7.57 -4.32
C PRO A 129 1.93 7.26 -5.82
N PRO A 130 0.82 6.73 -6.41
CA PRO A 130 0.72 6.60 -7.86
C PRO A 130 0.84 7.93 -8.61
N VAL A 131 0.27 9.02 -8.08
CA VAL A 131 0.37 10.36 -8.67
C VAL A 131 1.82 10.86 -8.66
N VAL A 132 2.52 10.70 -7.53
CA VAL A 132 3.95 11.07 -7.40
C VAL A 132 4.83 10.24 -8.33
N LEU A 133 4.51 8.95 -8.50
CA LEU A 133 5.22 8.06 -9.43
C LEU A 133 5.07 8.54 -10.87
N GLY A 134 3.88 9.02 -11.22
CA GLY A 134 3.55 9.54 -12.55
C GLY A 134 3.81 8.53 -13.66
N PRO A 135 3.16 7.35 -13.65
CA PRO A 135 3.23 6.41 -14.76
C PRO A 135 2.58 6.98 -16.02
N GLU A 136 3.25 6.79 -17.14
CA GLU A 136 2.84 7.22 -18.47
C GLU A 136 2.44 6.00 -19.33
N ARG A 137 1.86 6.29 -20.49
CA ARG A 137 1.54 5.24 -21.47
C ARG A 137 2.82 4.55 -21.93
N PHE A 138 2.73 3.23 -22.11
CA PHE A 138 3.82 2.39 -22.60
C PHE A 138 5.00 2.18 -21.64
N ASP A 139 4.94 2.72 -20.42
CA ASP A 139 5.88 2.36 -19.36
C ASP A 139 5.75 0.88 -19.00
N ARG A 140 6.85 0.30 -18.50
CA ARG A 140 6.84 -0.94 -17.73
C ARG A 140 6.83 -0.59 -16.25
N VAL A 141 5.73 -0.89 -15.58
CA VAL A 141 5.48 -0.51 -14.19
C VAL A 141 5.38 -1.75 -13.31
N LEU A 142 6.04 -1.71 -12.15
CA LEU A 142 5.91 -2.71 -11.10
C LEU A 142 5.20 -2.11 -9.88
N ASP A 143 4.14 -2.76 -9.40
CA ASP A 143 3.59 -2.57 -8.06
C ASP A 143 4.01 -3.78 -7.19
N LEU A 144 5.04 -3.59 -6.36
CA LEU A 144 5.76 -4.69 -5.71
C LEU A 144 4.98 -5.35 -4.56
N THR A 145 4.07 -4.60 -3.94
CA THR A 145 3.26 -5.00 -2.78
C THR A 145 1.80 -4.57 -2.97
N ALA A 146 1.26 -4.98 -4.11
CA ALA A 146 0.07 -4.45 -4.75
C ALA A 146 -1.24 -4.65 -3.99
N ALA A 147 -1.38 -5.74 -3.22
CA ALA A 147 -2.69 -6.08 -2.70
C ALA A 147 -3.19 -5.09 -1.63
N PRO A 148 -4.48 -4.73 -1.62
CA PRO A 148 -5.58 -5.32 -2.37
C PRO A 148 -5.81 -4.74 -3.78
N GLY A 149 -4.94 -3.86 -4.28
CA GLY A 149 -4.94 -3.42 -5.67
C GLY A 149 -5.42 -2.00 -5.93
N SER A 150 -5.72 -1.20 -4.89
CA SER A 150 -6.26 0.16 -5.11
C SER A 150 -5.29 1.08 -5.86
N LYS A 151 -4.00 0.98 -5.54
CA LYS A 151 -2.92 1.72 -6.20
C LYS A 151 -2.62 1.13 -7.58
N THR A 152 -2.65 -0.19 -7.71
CA THR A 152 -2.51 -0.90 -8.98
C THR A 152 -3.56 -0.49 -10.01
N SER A 153 -4.85 -0.45 -9.63
CA SER A 153 -5.91 0.02 -10.54
C SER A 153 -5.77 1.50 -10.88
N GLN A 154 -5.28 2.31 -9.95
CA GLN A 154 -4.98 3.72 -10.21
C GLN A 154 -3.86 3.88 -11.24
N ILE A 155 -2.77 3.12 -11.09
CA ILE A 155 -1.67 3.10 -12.07
C ILE A 155 -2.19 2.70 -13.44
N ALA A 156 -3.01 1.65 -13.54
CA ALA A 156 -3.59 1.24 -14.81
C ALA A 156 -4.41 2.36 -15.48
N ILE A 157 -5.25 3.06 -14.70
CA ILE A 157 -6.02 4.23 -15.17
C ILE A 157 -5.10 5.32 -15.72
N MET A 158 -4.04 5.66 -15.00
CA MET A 158 -3.06 6.69 -15.40
C MET A 158 -2.34 6.31 -16.70
N MET A 159 -1.98 5.04 -16.85
CA MET A 159 -1.38 4.47 -18.08
C MET A 159 -2.38 4.33 -19.23
N LYS A 160 -3.68 4.53 -18.97
CA LYS A 160 -4.78 4.37 -19.93
C LYS A 160 -4.79 3.00 -20.62
N GLN A 161 -4.43 1.96 -19.88
CA GLN A 161 -4.24 0.59 -20.38
C GLN A 161 -3.32 0.52 -21.60
N GLN A 162 -2.15 1.15 -21.52
CA GLN A 162 -1.08 1.04 -22.53
C GLN A 162 0.25 0.81 -21.82
N GLY A 163 1.02 -0.20 -22.23
CA GLY A 163 2.27 -0.62 -21.61
C GLY A 163 2.13 -1.92 -20.81
N GLU A 164 3.00 -2.08 -19.82
CA GLU A 164 3.06 -3.27 -18.98
C GLU A 164 2.92 -2.92 -17.50
N LEU A 165 2.05 -3.63 -16.78
CA LEU A 165 1.87 -3.52 -15.34
C LEU A 165 2.03 -4.87 -14.67
N VAL A 166 3.09 -5.05 -13.90
CA VAL A 166 3.30 -6.22 -13.04
C VAL A 166 2.85 -5.88 -11.63
N ALA A 167 1.91 -6.64 -11.08
CA ALA A 167 1.40 -6.45 -9.73
C ALA A 167 1.66 -7.69 -8.87
N ASN A 168 2.42 -7.51 -7.78
CA ASN A 168 2.87 -8.61 -6.94
C ASN A 168 2.36 -8.51 -5.51
N ASP A 169 1.92 -9.63 -4.92
CA ASP A 169 1.79 -9.74 -3.46
C ASP A 169 2.05 -11.19 -3.00
N LYS A 170 2.99 -11.36 -2.06
CA LYS A 170 3.36 -12.69 -1.55
C LYS A 170 2.27 -13.36 -0.71
N ASN A 171 1.33 -12.59 -0.16
CA ASN A 171 0.31 -13.14 0.73
C ASN A 171 -0.83 -13.71 -0.10
N LYS A 172 -1.00 -15.04 -0.06
CA LYS A 172 -2.05 -15.76 -0.82
C LYS A 172 -3.45 -15.16 -0.69
N ILE A 173 -3.91 -14.84 0.52
CA ILE A 173 -5.27 -14.31 0.73
C ILE A 173 -5.40 -12.92 0.10
N ARG A 174 -4.41 -12.06 0.32
CA ARG A 174 -4.39 -10.71 -0.25
C ARG A 174 -4.24 -10.76 -1.78
N PHE A 175 -3.45 -11.68 -2.31
CA PHE A 175 -3.27 -11.89 -3.75
C PHE A 175 -4.58 -12.25 -4.45
N PHE A 176 -5.38 -13.18 -3.91
CA PHE A 176 -6.68 -13.49 -4.53
C PHE A 176 -7.66 -12.31 -4.46
N LYS A 177 -7.57 -11.48 -3.42
CA LYS A 177 -8.32 -10.21 -3.38
C LYS A 177 -7.84 -9.21 -4.43
N LEU A 178 -6.52 -9.08 -4.62
CA LEU A 178 -5.94 -8.29 -5.70
C LEU A 178 -6.46 -8.78 -7.06
N LYS A 179 -6.35 -10.08 -7.33
CA LYS A 179 -6.83 -10.69 -8.58
C LYS A 179 -8.29 -10.34 -8.86
N HIS A 180 -9.17 -10.63 -7.89
CA HIS A 180 -10.59 -10.31 -8.01
C HIS A 180 -10.82 -8.82 -8.29
N ASN A 181 -10.14 -7.94 -7.56
CA ASN A 181 -10.27 -6.50 -7.76
C ASN A 181 -9.78 -6.05 -9.14
N MET A 182 -8.68 -6.61 -9.68
CA MET A 182 -8.17 -6.26 -11.00
C MET A 182 -9.11 -6.70 -12.12
N GLU A 183 -9.77 -7.86 -11.97
CA GLU A 183 -10.81 -8.33 -12.89
C GLU A 183 -12.04 -7.40 -12.84
N GLN A 184 -12.58 -7.13 -11.64
CA GLN A 184 -13.75 -6.28 -11.47
C GLN A 184 -13.51 -4.85 -11.96
N GLN A 185 -12.37 -4.27 -11.63
CA GLN A 185 -12.02 -2.90 -12.04
C GLN A 185 -11.67 -2.78 -13.53
N GLY A 186 -11.64 -3.89 -14.28
CA GLY A 186 -11.35 -3.88 -15.72
C GLY A 186 -9.88 -3.65 -16.03
N VAL A 187 -8.99 -3.86 -15.06
CA VAL A 187 -7.54 -3.74 -15.26
C VAL A 187 -7.02 -4.90 -16.08
N ILE A 188 -7.56 -6.11 -15.88
CA ILE A 188 -7.27 -7.25 -16.74
C ILE A 188 -8.23 -7.21 -17.93
N ASP A 189 -7.71 -6.86 -19.10
CA ASP A 189 -8.46 -6.80 -20.36
C ASP A 189 -7.58 -7.31 -21.52
N GLU A 190 -7.82 -8.56 -21.92
CA GLU A 190 -7.07 -9.23 -23.00
C GLU A 190 -7.41 -8.67 -24.40
N THR A 191 -8.46 -7.86 -24.52
CA THR A 191 -8.82 -7.24 -25.82
C THR A 191 -7.91 -6.06 -26.17
N LYS A 192 -7.18 -5.53 -25.17
CA LYS A 192 -6.24 -4.41 -25.32
C LYS A 192 -4.87 -4.92 -25.74
N LYS A 193 -4.61 -4.93 -27.05
CA LYS A 193 -3.33 -5.42 -27.62
C LYS A 193 -2.07 -4.71 -27.11
N GLU A 194 -2.21 -3.45 -26.68
CA GLU A 194 -1.10 -2.63 -26.18
C GLU A 194 -0.96 -2.68 -24.66
N TRP A 195 -1.70 -3.56 -23.98
CA TRP A 195 -1.73 -3.66 -22.53
C TRP A 195 -1.37 -5.07 -22.07
N ALA A 196 -0.45 -5.15 -21.13
CA ALA A 196 -0.14 -6.39 -20.42
C ALA A 196 -0.24 -6.14 -18.92
N CYS A 197 -1.18 -6.80 -18.23
CA CYS A 197 -1.21 -6.81 -16.78
C CYS A 197 -0.90 -8.22 -16.26
N THR A 198 0.21 -8.35 -15.52
CA THR A 198 0.66 -9.64 -14.98
C THR A 198 0.54 -9.65 -13.47
N LEU A 199 -0.23 -10.60 -12.92
CA LEU A 199 -0.36 -10.79 -11.48
C LEU A 199 0.63 -11.86 -10.99
N ARG A 200 1.42 -11.52 -9.97
CA ARG A 200 2.43 -12.40 -9.37
C ARG A 200 2.16 -12.64 -7.89
N MET A 201 2.41 -13.86 -7.42
CA MET A 201 2.28 -14.24 -6.02
C MET A 201 3.63 -14.73 -5.49
N GLU A 202 4.63 -13.85 -5.53
CA GLU A 202 6.00 -14.17 -5.17
C GLU A 202 6.50 -13.31 -4.01
N PRO A 203 7.51 -13.77 -3.23
CA PRO A 203 8.27 -12.90 -2.36
C PRO A 203 8.84 -11.73 -3.17
N GLY A 204 8.43 -10.49 -2.86
CA GLY A 204 8.92 -9.31 -3.60
C GLY A 204 10.45 -9.16 -3.59
N THR A 205 11.11 -9.77 -2.61
CA THR A 205 12.57 -9.79 -2.44
C THR A 205 13.31 -10.58 -3.51
N VAL A 206 12.63 -11.41 -4.30
CA VAL A 206 13.25 -12.23 -5.36
C VAL A 206 12.94 -11.74 -6.77
N LEU A 207 12.08 -10.72 -6.96
CA LEU A 207 11.67 -10.28 -8.29
C LEU A 207 12.85 -9.78 -9.16
N ALA A 208 13.88 -9.20 -8.55
CA ALA A 208 15.09 -8.78 -9.26
C ALA A 208 15.85 -9.92 -9.96
N GLN A 209 15.58 -11.19 -9.62
CA GLN A 209 16.20 -12.33 -10.31
C GLN A 209 15.64 -12.52 -11.73
N GLU A 210 14.39 -12.11 -11.95
CA GLU A 210 13.70 -12.21 -13.25
C GLU A 210 13.65 -10.87 -13.97
N TYR A 211 13.47 -9.79 -13.20
CA TYR A 211 13.32 -8.43 -13.70
C TYR A 211 14.51 -7.56 -13.29
N ASP A 212 15.74 -7.92 -13.66
CA ASP A 212 16.90 -7.06 -13.44
C ASP A 212 16.87 -5.86 -14.41
N ALA A 213 17.01 -4.64 -13.89
CA ALA A 213 16.97 -3.40 -14.66
C ALA A 213 15.88 -3.36 -15.77
N TYR A 214 14.65 -3.74 -15.42
CA TYR A 214 13.57 -3.99 -16.38
C TYR A 214 12.47 -2.92 -16.38
N PHE A 215 12.13 -2.38 -15.22
CA PHE A 215 11.01 -1.45 -15.08
C PHE A 215 11.44 0.00 -15.26
N ASP A 216 10.62 0.76 -15.98
CA ASP A 216 10.76 2.21 -16.11
C ASP A 216 10.30 2.90 -14.82
N LYS A 217 9.26 2.32 -14.18
CA LYS A 217 8.69 2.83 -12.94
C LYS A 217 8.37 1.74 -11.94
N ILE A 218 8.59 2.01 -10.66
CA ILE A 218 8.28 1.06 -9.59
C ILE A 218 7.53 1.78 -8.46
N LEU A 219 6.40 1.21 -8.04
CA LEU A 219 5.75 1.54 -6.79
C LEU A 219 6.10 0.48 -5.73
N LEU A 220 6.66 0.94 -4.61
CA LEU A 220 6.82 0.15 -3.39
C LEU A 220 6.05 0.83 -2.25
N ASP A 221 4.74 0.56 -2.19
CA ASP A 221 3.92 0.88 -1.01
C ASP A 221 4.11 -0.20 0.05
N ALA A 222 5.11 -0.02 0.89
CA ALA A 222 5.69 -1.11 1.65
C ALA A 222 4.81 -1.53 2.85
N PRO A 223 4.79 -2.84 3.18
CA PRO A 223 4.15 -3.30 4.41
C PRO A 223 4.82 -2.64 5.61
N CYS A 224 4.04 -2.00 6.46
CA CYS A 224 4.54 -1.19 7.58
C CYS A 224 3.75 -1.43 8.87
N SER A 225 4.21 -0.81 9.96
CA SER A 225 3.50 -0.82 11.25
C SER A 225 2.13 -0.14 11.23
N SER A 226 1.82 0.62 10.16
CA SER A 226 0.50 1.22 9.89
C SER A 226 0.02 2.20 10.97
N GLU A 227 0.95 2.89 11.63
CA GLU A 227 0.68 3.82 12.73
C GLU A 227 -0.31 4.94 12.36
N ALA A 228 -0.29 5.41 11.12
CA ALA A 228 -1.19 6.47 10.66
C ALA A 228 -2.66 6.01 10.49
N ARG A 229 -2.93 4.71 10.62
CA ARG A 229 -4.28 4.13 10.55
C ARG A 229 -4.90 3.87 11.92
N PHE A 230 -4.27 4.33 13.00
CA PHE A 230 -4.83 4.14 14.33
C PHE A 230 -6.09 4.99 14.50
N VAL A 231 -7.10 4.38 15.13
CA VAL A 231 -8.38 5.01 15.43
C VAL A 231 -8.66 4.79 16.91
N VAL A 232 -8.74 5.88 17.67
CA VAL A 232 -9.12 5.85 19.09
C VAL A 232 -10.48 5.18 19.22
N GLY A 233 -10.63 4.30 20.22
CA GLY A 233 -11.84 3.50 20.41
C GLY A 233 -11.95 2.27 19.50
N ASN A 234 -11.00 2.03 18.59
CA ASN A 234 -10.92 0.81 17.79
C ASN A 234 -9.63 0.01 18.05
N PRO A 235 -9.58 -0.81 19.12
CA PRO A 235 -8.43 -1.63 19.49
C PRO A 235 -7.81 -2.49 18.38
N LYS A 236 -8.56 -2.83 17.34
CA LYS A 236 -8.05 -3.65 16.23
C LYS A 236 -7.03 -2.91 15.37
N THR A 237 -7.06 -1.57 15.34
CA THR A 237 -6.14 -0.78 14.51
C THR A 237 -4.75 -0.68 15.13
N PHE A 238 -4.65 -0.65 16.46
CA PHE A 238 -3.38 -0.48 17.20
C PHE A 238 -3.00 -1.68 18.07
N GLY A 239 -3.86 -2.67 18.27
CA GLY A 239 -3.64 -3.73 19.24
C GLY A 239 -2.51 -4.73 18.91
N TYR A 240 -1.98 -4.69 17.69
CA TYR A 240 -0.79 -5.45 17.29
C TYR A 240 0.49 -4.61 17.30
N TRP A 241 0.38 -3.31 17.56
CA TRP A 241 1.52 -2.41 17.55
C TRP A 241 2.42 -2.65 18.77
N LYS A 242 3.73 -2.71 18.49
CA LYS A 242 4.84 -2.76 19.44
C LYS A 242 6.07 -2.25 18.71
N GLU A 243 7.05 -1.67 19.40
CA GLU A 243 8.32 -1.27 18.75
C GLU A 243 9.00 -2.43 18.00
N ARG A 244 8.86 -3.66 18.50
CA ARG A 244 9.36 -4.86 17.82
C ARG A 244 8.78 -5.00 16.41
N LYS A 245 7.51 -4.63 16.21
CA LYS A 245 6.85 -4.67 14.89
C LYS A 245 7.47 -3.65 13.94
N ILE A 246 7.80 -2.45 14.41
CA ILE A 246 8.51 -1.43 13.63
C ILE A 246 9.83 -2.01 13.10
N LYS A 247 10.63 -2.64 13.98
CA LYS A 247 11.90 -3.28 13.60
C LYS A 247 11.73 -4.41 12.57
N GLU A 248 10.72 -5.27 12.73
CA GLU A 248 10.40 -6.33 11.76
C GLU A 248 10.02 -5.78 10.38
N MET A 249 9.21 -4.71 10.35
CA MET A 249 8.77 -4.09 9.10
C MET A 249 9.93 -3.35 8.44
N ALA A 250 10.72 -2.59 9.20
CA ALA A 250 11.94 -1.95 8.71
C ALA A 250 12.94 -2.95 8.09
N TYR A 251 13.08 -4.15 8.65
CA TYR A 251 13.91 -5.20 8.07
C TYR A 251 13.34 -5.70 6.72
N THR A 252 12.02 -5.98 6.69
CA THR A 252 11.33 -6.46 5.48
C THR A 252 11.37 -5.42 4.36
N GLN A 253 11.11 -4.15 4.70
CA GLN A 253 11.16 -3.00 3.78
C GLN A 253 12.53 -2.88 3.14
N ARG A 254 13.61 -3.03 3.92
CA ARG A 254 14.97 -3.01 3.39
C ARG A 254 15.16 -4.06 2.29
N GLU A 255 14.75 -5.30 2.51
CA GLU A 255 14.91 -6.35 1.49
C GLU A 255 14.08 -6.08 0.23
N LEU A 256 12.86 -5.56 0.40
CA LEU A 256 12.00 -5.16 -0.72
C LEU A 256 12.59 -3.99 -1.51
N LEU A 257 13.10 -2.97 -0.82
CA LEU A 257 13.71 -1.79 -1.42
C LEU A 257 14.93 -2.18 -2.27
N LEU A 258 15.76 -3.11 -1.81
CA LEU A 258 16.89 -3.63 -2.57
C LEU A 258 16.48 -4.36 -3.84
N SER A 259 15.44 -5.19 -3.77
CA SER A 259 14.90 -5.88 -4.93
C SER A 259 14.33 -4.87 -5.94
N ALA A 260 13.51 -3.92 -5.46
CA ALA A 260 12.93 -2.87 -6.28
C ALA A 260 14.02 -2.03 -6.98
N TRP A 261 15.06 -1.61 -6.25
CA TRP A 261 16.15 -0.80 -6.81
C TRP A 261 16.94 -1.52 -7.91
N LYS A 262 17.20 -2.82 -7.73
CA LYS A 262 17.85 -3.65 -8.77
C LYS A 262 16.96 -3.80 -10.00
N SER A 263 15.66 -3.94 -9.80
CA SER A 263 14.69 -4.07 -10.89
C SER A 263 14.41 -2.79 -11.66
N LEU A 264 14.84 -1.65 -11.13
CA LEU A 264 14.70 -0.36 -11.78
C LEU A 264 15.79 -0.16 -12.85
N LYS A 265 15.38 0.24 -14.06
CA LYS A 265 16.30 0.65 -15.13
C LYS A 265 17.10 1.91 -14.71
N PRO A 266 18.34 2.08 -15.22
CA PRO A 266 18.98 3.39 -15.25
C PRO A 266 18.05 4.45 -15.86
N GLY A 267 17.98 5.63 -15.26
CA GLY A 267 17.04 6.70 -15.60
C GLY A 267 15.61 6.50 -15.10
N GLY A 268 15.24 5.28 -14.68
CA GLY A 268 13.91 4.95 -14.15
C GLY A 268 13.62 5.59 -12.80
N THR A 269 12.33 5.67 -12.44
CA THR A 269 11.88 6.27 -11.17
C THR A 269 11.13 5.28 -10.28
N MET A 270 11.39 5.32 -8.98
CA MET A 270 10.67 4.54 -7.98
C MET A 270 10.02 5.45 -6.96
N VAL A 271 8.82 5.09 -6.50
CA VAL A 271 8.20 5.68 -5.30
C VAL A 271 8.20 4.64 -4.20
N TYR A 272 8.87 4.96 -3.10
CA TYR A 272 8.76 4.26 -1.83
C TYR A 272 7.76 4.99 -0.93
N SER A 273 6.84 4.25 -0.31
CA SER A 273 5.88 4.85 0.59
C SER A 273 5.41 3.95 1.73
N THR A 274 4.95 4.57 2.82
CA THR A 274 4.39 3.88 3.99
C THR A 274 3.26 4.71 4.64
N CYS A 275 2.42 4.06 5.45
CA CYS A 275 1.44 4.72 6.33
C CYS A 275 1.87 4.66 7.80
N THR A 276 3.15 4.94 8.08
CA THR A 276 3.69 4.96 9.43
C THR A 276 4.48 6.23 9.73
N TYR A 277 4.60 6.59 11.01
CA TYR A 277 5.39 7.74 11.43
C TYR A 277 6.83 7.35 11.75
N ALA A 278 7.07 6.09 12.14
CA ALA A 278 8.37 5.56 12.53
C ALA A 278 9.52 5.89 11.54
N PRO A 279 10.58 6.63 11.95
CA PRO A 279 11.70 6.96 11.08
C PRO A 279 12.50 5.74 10.64
N GLU A 280 12.46 4.64 11.42
CA GLU A 280 13.05 3.35 11.08
C GLU A 280 12.46 2.71 9.83
N GLU A 281 11.21 3.04 9.50
CA GLU A 281 10.49 2.56 8.33
C GLU A 281 10.48 3.60 7.19
N ASN A 282 10.95 4.82 7.45
CA ASN A 282 10.86 5.95 6.54
C ASN A 282 12.25 6.47 6.14
N GLU A 283 12.72 7.55 6.76
CA GLU A 283 14.00 8.21 6.45
C GLU A 283 15.18 7.26 6.51
N LEU A 284 15.24 6.38 7.52
CA LEU A 284 16.33 5.42 7.66
C LEU A 284 16.36 4.40 6.52
N GLN A 285 15.24 4.13 5.85
CA GLN A 285 15.24 3.23 4.69
C GLN A 285 15.86 3.92 3.47
N ILE A 286 15.56 5.21 3.27
CA ILE A 286 16.11 6.01 2.18
C ILE A 286 17.59 6.29 2.41
N ASP A 287 17.97 6.70 3.62
CA ASP A 287 19.36 6.92 4.03
C ASP A 287 20.23 5.68 3.79
N ARG A 288 19.75 4.50 4.18
CA ARG A 288 20.46 3.23 3.96
C ARG A 288 20.57 2.85 2.48
N LEU A 289 19.63 3.27 1.64
CA LEU A 289 19.71 3.02 0.21
C LEU A 289 20.80 3.91 -0.41
N LEU A 290 20.85 5.19 -0.03
CA LEU A 290 21.89 6.14 -0.41
C LEU A 290 23.29 5.68 0.05
N ASP A 291 23.41 5.20 1.29
CA ASP A 291 24.67 4.64 1.83
C ASP A 291 25.15 3.40 1.04
N ARG A 292 24.25 2.71 0.35
CA ARG A 292 24.55 1.45 -0.34
C ARG A 292 24.81 1.60 -1.82
N PHE A 293 24.23 2.61 -2.45
CA PHE A 293 24.23 2.78 -3.90
C PHE A 293 24.51 4.24 -4.27
N ASP A 294 25.58 4.44 -5.04
CA ASP A 294 25.99 5.77 -5.49
C ASP A 294 25.11 6.32 -6.65
N ASP A 295 24.31 5.45 -7.26
CA ASP A 295 23.42 5.74 -8.39
C ASP A 295 22.01 6.19 -7.95
N VAL A 296 21.78 6.45 -6.66
CA VAL A 296 20.50 6.95 -6.14
C VAL A 296 20.46 8.48 -6.22
N MET A 297 19.33 9.03 -6.64
CA MET A 297 18.95 10.43 -6.45
C MET A 297 17.59 10.52 -5.77
N VAL A 298 17.48 11.31 -4.69
CA VAL A 298 16.18 11.62 -4.09
C VAL A 298 15.60 12.87 -4.75
N LEU A 299 14.53 12.70 -5.53
CA LEU A 299 13.83 13.80 -6.18
C LEU A 299 12.87 14.48 -5.21
N PRO A 300 12.74 15.83 -5.24
CA PRO A 300 11.77 16.54 -4.42
C PRO A 300 10.35 16.13 -4.80
N VAL A 301 9.52 15.94 -3.78
CA VAL A 301 8.08 15.69 -3.93
C VAL A 301 7.32 16.96 -3.60
N GLU A 302 6.56 17.47 -4.58
CA GLU A 302 5.76 18.69 -4.45
C GLU A 302 4.27 18.37 -4.47
N LEU A 303 3.58 18.75 -3.39
CA LEU A 303 2.13 18.54 -3.20
C LEU A 303 1.57 19.87 -2.65
N PRO A 304 1.25 20.85 -3.51
CA PRO A 304 0.97 22.23 -3.09
C PRO A 304 -0.23 22.38 -2.14
N ASP A 305 -1.21 21.49 -2.24
CA ASP A 305 -2.43 21.51 -1.42
C ASP A 305 -2.36 20.59 -0.19
N ILE A 306 -1.20 20.01 0.10
CA ILE A 306 -1.01 19.07 1.21
C ILE A 306 0.05 19.61 2.16
N ASP A 307 -0.36 19.83 3.41
CA ASP A 307 0.58 20.19 4.46
C ASP A 307 1.55 19.04 4.75
N ARG A 308 2.80 19.40 5.10
CA ARG A 308 3.85 18.44 5.42
C ARG A 308 4.28 18.48 6.88
N LEU A 309 4.57 17.31 7.43
CA LEU A 309 5.34 17.18 8.67
C LEU A 309 6.83 17.36 8.40
N PRO A 310 7.62 17.75 9.42
CA PRO A 310 9.07 17.78 9.31
C PRO A 310 9.64 16.41 8.93
N ILE A 311 10.62 16.39 8.02
CA ILE A 311 11.43 15.21 7.73
C ILE A 311 12.51 15.07 8.80
N MET A 312 12.72 13.86 9.31
CA MET A 312 13.73 13.61 10.34
C MET A 312 15.15 13.81 9.79
N LYS A 313 15.92 14.71 10.42
CA LYS A 313 17.34 14.93 10.10
C LYS A 313 18.26 13.99 10.88
N GLU A 314 17.82 13.59 12.06
CA GLU A 314 18.49 12.65 12.94
C GLU A 314 17.44 11.78 13.61
N TRP A 315 17.77 10.51 13.85
CA TRP A 315 16.98 9.64 14.70
C TRP A 315 17.88 8.77 15.55
N ARG A 316 17.76 8.90 16.88
CA ARG A 316 18.47 8.07 17.89
C ARG A 316 19.97 7.92 17.60
N GLY A 317 20.66 9.04 17.35
CA GLY A 317 22.11 9.10 17.14
C GLY A 317 22.59 8.81 15.71
N LYS A 318 21.68 8.59 14.74
CA LYS A 318 22.02 8.50 13.32
C LYS A 318 21.53 9.75 12.60
N THR A 319 22.47 10.56 12.12
CA THR A 319 22.22 11.66 11.19
C THR A 319 21.96 11.09 9.79
N MET A 320 20.93 11.61 9.12
CA MET A 320 20.54 11.20 7.77
C MET A 320 21.28 12.03 6.71
N SER A 321 21.43 11.47 5.51
CA SER A 321 21.84 12.20 4.33
C SER A 321 20.96 13.44 4.09
N PRO A 322 21.53 14.59 3.71
CA PRO A 322 20.77 15.78 3.34
C PRO A 322 19.72 15.53 2.24
N GLU A 323 19.97 14.57 1.33
CA GLU A 323 19.03 14.22 0.26
C GLU A 323 17.69 13.68 0.80
N VAL A 324 17.67 13.11 2.01
CA VAL A 324 16.44 12.62 2.63
C VAL A 324 15.43 13.75 2.83
N GLN A 325 15.86 15.01 2.93
CA GLN A 325 14.97 16.17 3.06
C GLN A 325 14.08 16.42 1.83
N ASN A 326 14.38 15.79 0.69
CA ASN A 326 13.53 15.82 -0.50
C ASN A 326 12.32 14.88 -0.40
N CYS A 327 12.26 14.01 0.62
CA CYS A 327 11.09 13.20 0.91
C CYS A 327 9.93 14.05 1.44
N PHE A 328 8.75 13.45 1.50
CA PHE A 328 7.53 14.12 1.94
C PHE A 328 6.80 13.30 3.01
N ARG A 329 6.44 13.96 4.12
CA ARG A 329 5.52 13.41 5.12
C ARG A 329 4.20 14.15 5.04
N VAL A 330 3.14 13.48 4.63
CA VAL A 330 1.78 14.01 4.66
C VAL A 330 1.39 14.28 6.11
N LYS A 331 1.04 15.52 6.43
CA LYS A 331 0.46 15.88 7.72
C LYS A 331 -0.98 15.36 7.76
N PRO A 332 -1.34 14.52 8.75
CA PRO A 332 -2.70 14.03 8.84
C PRO A 332 -3.67 15.17 9.13
N THR A 333 -4.88 15.02 8.61
CA THR A 333 -6.03 15.88 8.91
C THR A 333 -7.21 15.00 9.33
N LYS A 334 -8.37 15.63 9.55
CA LYS A 334 -9.64 14.91 9.72
C LYS A 334 -10.03 14.06 8.50
N ASP A 335 -9.46 14.36 7.32
CA ASP A 335 -9.83 13.75 6.04
C ASP A 335 -8.72 12.86 5.46
N ILE A 336 -7.46 13.14 5.80
CA ILE A 336 -6.28 12.50 5.20
C ILE A 336 -5.43 11.84 6.30
N GLU A 337 -4.98 10.60 6.09
CA GLU A 337 -4.04 9.95 7.00
C GLU A 337 -2.60 10.46 6.82
N GLY A 338 -1.79 10.32 7.87
CA GLY A 338 -0.36 10.51 7.76
C GLY A 338 0.27 9.51 6.79
N PHE A 339 1.28 9.93 6.05
CA PHE A 339 1.91 9.10 5.03
C PHE A 339 3.35 9.56 4.79
N PHE A 340 4.25 8.64 4.44
CA PHE A 340 5.61 8.98 4.00
C PHE A 340 5.79 8.62 2.53
N ILE A 341 6.45 9.48 1.77
CA ILE A 341 6.68 9.33 0.33
C ILE A 341 8.11 9.76 0.01
N ALA A 342 8.83 8.91 -0.70
CA ALA A 342 10.12 9.22 -1.29
C ALA A 342 10.09 8.89 -2.78
N LYS A 343 10.42 9.86 -3.62
CA LYS A 343 10.59 9.67 -5.06
C LYS A 343 12.09 9.55 -5.35
N LEU A 344 12.49 8.44 -5.95
CA LEU A 344 13.87 8.07 -6.20
C LEU A 344 14.07 7.91 -7.70
N GLN A 345 15.21 8.35 -8.22
CA GLN A 345 15.62 8.13 -9.59
C GLN A 345 16.99 7.46 -9.61
N LYS A 346 17.13 6.45 -10.47
CA LYS A 346 18.40 5.78 -10.72
C LYS A 346 19.18 6.56 -11.77
N LYS A 347 20.43 6.93 -11.46
CA LYS A 347 21.32 7.68 -12.37
C LYS A 347 21.61 6.92 -13.66
#